data_AF-A0A7S1IIP4-F1
#
_entry.id   AF-A0A7S1IIP4-F1
#
_cell.length_a   1.000
_cell.length_b   1.000
_cell.length_c   1.000
_cell.angle_alpha   90.00
_cell.angle_beta   90.00
_cell.angle_gamma   90.00
#
_symmetry.space_group_name_H-M   'P 1'
#
loop_
_entity.id
_entity.type
_entity.pdbx_description
1 polymer ?
#
loop_
_entity_poly.entity_id
_entity_poly.type
_entity_poly.pdbx_seq_one_letter_code
_entity_poly.pdbx_strand_id
1 'polypeptide(L)'
;EEEFEGVVVDLKTSPTYLDRMGWTAPCLLLVVSSAFWQVFPDIESHFFHVHIVSSIDRMRFIVMHEAVSNVHRRFLEGTGLQLISPTQPQMPRPVPGAALECSRELNSLQRDVIRQLVHRAAICPDPQAAQSTNAQPLLITGPPGTGKTRVLVECVREIFRMHPAYHVLVCCPSEAACDVMCARLAPYTNPPGASRRQFTESCPKMLRLYLYQRPTSLMPTPEVEPYCFTERLSDGTQLYSLPSLRELLKYEIIICTPITAALLWFAGSPERQAHDTMNNTMALPATQTHPLYGHFEYILMDEVGQAIEPEVLIPLQFCSLQTSVVLCGDPKQLGPKVNCSVAAQRGLTVSILERMYEGNFSRVQLMEQYRGHPVLLHVASSLFYESTLITPALSNPKKQS
;
A
#
# COMPACT_ATOMS: atom_id res chain seq x y z
N GLU A 1 -53.10 6.90 -17.75
CA GLU A 1 -52.18 7.95 -17.28
C GLU A 1 -52.37 8.12 -15.78
N GLU A 2 -51.80 7.23 -14.96
CA GLU A 2 -51.45 7.54 -13.58
C GLU A 2 -50.18 6.74 -13.30
N GLU A 3 -49.07 7.48 -13.22
CA GLU A 3 -47.69 7.01 -13.20
C GLU A 3 -47.20 6.79 -11.75
N PHE A 4 -46.65 5.59 -11.54
CA PHE A 4 -45.58 5.19 -10.61
C PHE A 4 -45.76 5.39 -9.08
N GLU A 5 -46.14 4.29 -8.42
CA GLU A 5 -45.65 3.94 -7.09
C GLU A 5 -44.17 3.49 -7.18
N GLY A 6 -43.26 4.34 -6.71
CA GLY A 6 -41.86 3.98 -6.51
C GLY A 6 -41.56 3.88 -5.02
N VAL A 7 -41.44 2.68 -4.47
CA VAL A 7 -40.88 2.48 -3.12
C VAL A 7 -39.35 2.50 -3.24
N VAL A 8 -38.74 3.62 -2.83
CA VAL A 8 -37.29 3.71 -2.62
C VAL A 8 -36.98 3.01 -1.30
N VAL A 9 -36.45 1.79 -1.35
CA VAL A 9 -36.00 1.07 -0.15
C VAL A 9 -34.62 1.60 0.25
N ASP A 10 -34.60 2.55 1.18
CA ASP A 10 -33.38 3.02 1.85
C ASP A 10 -32.97 2.03 2.95
N LEU A 11 -32.10 1.07 2.64
CA LEU A 11 -31.54 0.15 3.63
C LEU A 11 -30.34 0.80 4.32
N LYS A 12 -30.56 1.28 5.54
CA LYS A 12 -29.52 1.80 6.43
C LYS A 12 -28.29 0.88 6.48
N THR A 13 -27.18 1.30 5.89
CA THR A 13 -25.86 1.00 6.48
C THR A 13 -25.85 1.56 7.89
N SER A 14 -25.35 0.81 8.87
CA SER A 14 -25.24 1.26 10.27
C SER A 14 -24.70 2.71 10.34
N PRO A 15 -25.55 3.72 10.64
CA PRO A 15 -25.16 5.14 10.59
C PRO A 15 -24.01 5.46 11.55
N THR A 16 -23.93 4.70 12.64
CA THR A 16 -23.01 4.91 13.75
C THR A 16 -21.52 4.90 13.42
N TYR A 17 -21.08 4.32 12.29
CA TYR A 17 -19.64 4.27 11.96
C TYR A 17 -19.22 5.36 10.96
N LEU A 18 -20.08 5.68 9.99
CA LEU A 18 -19.89 6.80 9.05
C LEU A 18 -20.07 8.15 9.76
N ASP A 19 -21.04 8.24 10.67
CA ASP A 19 -21.26 9.41 11.53
C ASP A 19 -20.06 9.65 12.48
N ARG A 20 -19.41 8.58 12.98
CA ARG A 20 -18.20 8.70 13.82
C ARG A 20 -16.98 9.22 13.09
N MET A 21 -16.93 9.05 11.77
CA MET A 21 -15.86 9.59 10.93
C MET A 21 -16.18 11.00 10.43
N GLY A 22 -17.44 11.47 10.53
CA GLY A 22 -17.90 12.77 10.03
C GLY A 22 -18.36 12.80 8.57
N TRP A 23 -18.69 11.65 7.97
CA TRP A 23 -18.93 11.55 6.52
C TRP A 23 -20.31 10.95 6.22
N THR A 24 -21.04 11.59 5.29
CA THR A 24 -22.33 11.12 4.79
C THR A 24 -22.18 10.54 3.38
N ALA A 25 -22.19 9.21 3.20
CA ALA A 25 -22.58 8.56 1.94
C ALA A 25 -22.84 7.05 2.11
N PRO A 26 -23.91 6.48 1.49
CA PRO A 26 -24.28 5.08 1.65
C PRO A 26 -23.69 4.18 0.55
N CYS A 27 -23.18 3.02 0.94
CA CYS A 27 -23.05 1.85 0.07
C CYS A 27 -24.00 0.78 0.62
N LEU A 28 -25.18 0.65 0.00
CA LEU A 28 -26.20 -0.31 0.38
C LEU A 28 -25.82 -1.71 -0.12
N LEU A 29 -25.68 -2.69 0.78
CA LEU A 29 -25.74 -4.11 0.42
C LEU A 29 -27.19 -4.57 0.60
N LEU A 30 -27.91 -4.80 -0.50
CA LEU A 30 -29.26 -5.39 -0.47
C LEU A 30 -29.15 -6.87 -0.12
N VAL A 31 -29.36 -7.21 1.16
CA VAL A 31 -29.56 -8.60 1.61
C VAL A 31 -31.05 -8.78 1.84
N VAL A 32 -31.75 -9.34 0.85
CA VAL A 32 -33.17 -9.72 1.02
C VAL A 32 -33.18 -11.00 1.86
N SER A 33 -33.37 -10.86 3.17
CA SER A 33 -33.52 -11.99 4.08
C SER A 33 -34.96 -12.51 4.06
N SER A 34 -35.17 -13.73 4.54
CA SER A 34 -36.51 -14.31 4.70
C SER A 34 -37.44 -13.48 5.60
N ALA A 35 -36.88 -12.62 6.45
CA ALA A 35 -37.65 -11.71 7.30
C ALA A 35 -38.31 -10.55 6.53
N PHE A 36 -37.78 -10.16 5.36
CA PHE A 36 -38.40 -9.14 4.51
C PHE A 36 -39.83 -9.54 4.10
N TRP A 37 -40.01 -10.80 3.71
CA TRP A 37 -41.30 -11.36 3.30
C TRP A 37 -42.30 -11.51 4.46
N GLN A 38 -41.82 -11.58 5.71
CA GLN A 38 -42.68 -11.60 6.90
C GLN A 38 -43.27 -10.23 7.23
N VAL A 39 -42.55 -9.14 6.90
CA VAL A 39 -43.01 -7.76 7.13
C VAL A 39 -43.97 -7.31 6.02
N PHE A 40 -43.85 -7.89 4.83
CA PHE A 40 -44.72 -7.58 3.70
C PHE A 40 -45.33 -8.86 3.08
N PRO A 41 -46.30 -9.49 3.75
CA PRO A 41 -46.90 -10.74 3.28
C PRO A 41 -47.80 -10.55 2.03
N ASP A 42 -48.43 -9.39 1.86
CA ASP A 42 -49.35 -9.12 0.73
C ASP A 42 -48.62 -8.81 -0.60
N ILE A 43 -47.30 -8.66 -0.52
CA ILE A 43 -46.41 -8.26 -1.62
C ILE A 43 -46.21 -9.39 -2.65
N GLU A 44 -46.52 -10.66 -2.30
CA GLU A 44 -46.42 -11.81 -3.22
C GLU A 44 -47.29 -11.69 -4.49
N SER A 45 -48.30 -10.80 -4.47
CA SER A 45 -49.25 -10.62 -5.57
C SER A 45 -48.86 -9.56 -6.61
N HIS A 46 -47.75 -8.81 -6.39
CA HIS A 46 -47.35 -7.68 -7.23
C HIS A 46 -46.00 -7.93 -7.94
N PHE A 47 -45.89 -7.50 -9.21
CA PHE A 47 -44.62 -7.50 -9.94
C PHE A 47 -43.72 -6.38 -9.42
N PHE A 48 -42.49 -6.70 -8.99
CA PHE A 48 -41.49 -5.71 -8.57
C PHE A 48 -40.66 -5.23 -9.75
N HIS A 49 -40.61 -3.92 -9.95
CA HIS A 49 -39.54 -3.29 -10.73
C HIS A 49 -38.37 -2.96 -9.80
N VAL A 50 -37.32 -3.78 -9.84
CA VAL A 50 -36.09 -3.52 -9.10
C VAL A 50 -35.18 -2.63 -9.92
N HIS A 51 -34.93 -1.42 -9.45
CA HIS A 51 -33.95 -0.51 -10.03
C HIS A 51 -32.62 -0.63 -9.28
N ILE A 52 -31.62 -1.25 -9.93
CA ILE A 52 -30.26 -1.32 -9.40
C ILE A 52 -29.54 -0.04 -9.79
N VAL A 53 -29.26 0.81 -8.80
CA VAL A 53 -28.49 2.05 -8.97
C VAL A 53 -27.10 1.86 -8.38
N SER A 54 -26.07 1.96 -9.20
CA SER A 54 -24.68 2.01 -8.72
C SER A 54 -24.35 3.42 -8.24
N SER A 55 -24.05 3.60 -6.96
CA SER A 55 -23.53 4.86 -6.45
C SER A 55 -22.03 4.97 -6.72
N ILE A 56 -21.57 6.18 -7.04
CA ILE A 56 -20.14 6.47 -7.18
C ILE A 56 -19.61 6.88 -5.81
N ASP A 57 -18.73 6.05 -5.26
CA ASP A 57 -17.95 6.42 -4.09
C ASP A 57 -16.90 7.49 -4.47
N ARG A 58 -17.11 8.71 -3.98
CA ARG A 58 -16.20 9.85 -4.22
C ARG A 58 -15.01 9.88 -3.27
N MET A 59 -14.98 9.04 -2.23
CA MET A 59 -13.90 8.98 -1.24
C MET A 59 -12.54 8.92 -1.91
N ARG A 60 -12.41 8.07 -2.93
CA ARG A 60 -11.16 7.86 -3.65
C ARG A 60 -10.58 9.14 -4.24
N PHE A 61 -11.42 9.99 -4.81
CA PHE A 61 -10.97 11.25 -5.39
C PHE A 61 -10.63 12.28 -4.32
N ILE A 62 -11.42 12.33 -3.25
CA ILE A 62 -11.21 13.28 -2.14
C ILE A 62 -9.84 13.03 -1.49
N VAL A 63 -9.54 11.78 -1.15
CA VAL A 63 -8.26 11.43 -0.50
C VAL A 63 -7.06 11.65 -1.42
N MET A 64 -7.22 11.45 -2.73
CA MET A 64 -6.18 11.78 -3.71
C MET A 64 -5.92 13.29 -3.77
N HIS A 65 -6.99 14.11 -3.80
CA HIS A 65 -6.85 15.56 -3.79
C HIS A 65 -6.17 16.06 -2.52
N GLU A 66 -6.56 15.53 -1.37
CA GLU A 66 -5.96 15.87 -0.09
C GLU A 66 -4.47 15.49 -0.04
N ALA A 67 -4.13 14.28 -0.51
CA ALA A 67 -2.74 13.83 -0.60
C ALA A 67 -1.90 14.74 -1.50
N VAL A 68 -2.41 15.14 -2.68
CA VAL A 68 -1.73 16.09 -3.58
C VAL A 68 -1.46 17.41 -2.84
N SER A 69 -2.47 17.98 -2.17
CA SER A 69 -2.31 19.23 -1.43
C SER A 69 -1.30 19.12 -0.29
N ASN A 70 -1.32 18.02 0.46
CA ASN A 70 -0.41 17.79 1.58
C ASN A 70 1.04 17.62 1.10
N VAL A 71 1.27 16.76 0.10
CA VAL A 71 2.60 16.56 -0.48
C VAL A 71 3.12 17.87 -1.09
N HIS A 72 2.28 18.62 -1.81
CA HIS A 72 2.68 19.92 -2.37
C HIS A 72 3.07 20.92 -1.29
N ARG A 73 2.28 21.04 -0.22
CA ARG A 73 2.59 21.91 0.92
C ARG A 73 3.94 21.57 1.53
N ARG A 74 4.21 20.28 1.77
CA ARG A 74 5.49 19.81 2.34
C ARG A 74 6.68 20.06 1.40
N PHE A 75 6.47 19.93 0.10
CA PHE A 75 7.48 20.28 -0.89
C PHE A 75 7.84 21.78 -0.82
N LEU A 76 6.85 22.67 -0.73
CA LEU A 76 7.07 24.12 -0.58
C LEU A 76 7.75 24.49 0.74
N GLU A 77 7.45 23.75 1.82
CA GLU A 77 8.07 23.93 3.14
C GLU A 77 9.50 23.36 3.23
N GLY A 78 9.99 22.66 2.19
CA GLY A 78 11.29 22.00 2.20
C GLY A 78 11.37 20.78 3.15
N THR A 79 10.23 20.27 3.61
CA THR A 79 10.12 19.14 4.55
C THR A 79 9.60 17.86 3.87
N GLY A 80 9.22 17.94 2.61
CA GLY A 80 8.71 16.83 1.80
C GLY A 80 9.77 16.16 0.92
N LEU A 81 9.40 15.01 0.36
CA LEU A 81 10.20 14.31 -0.64
C LEU A 81 10.39 15.15 -1.90
N GLN A 82 11.57 15.04 -2.51
CA GLN A 82 11.78 15.59 -3.84
C GLN A 82 11.24 14.63 -4.90
N LEU A 83 10.03 14.95 -5.40
CA LEU A 83 9.33 14.21 -6.46
C LEU A 83 9.49 14.81 -7.86
N ILE A 84 10.21 15.94 -7.97
CA ILE A 84 10.58 16.62 -9.22
C ILE A 84 12.00 16.20 -9.60
N SER A 85 12.21 15.90 -10.88
CA SER A 85 13.49 15.39 -11.38
C SER A 85 14.67 16.26 -10.92
N PRO A 86 15.69 15.67 -10.30
CA PRO A 86 16.87 16.42 -9.91
C PRO A 86 17.71 16.81 -11.12
N THR A 87 18.52 17.86 -10.94
CA THR A 87 19.48 18.32 -11.95
C THR A 87 20.59 17.29 -12.17
N GLN A 88 20.92 16.48 -11.16
CA GLN A 88 21.88 15.38 -11.27
C GLN A 88 21.36 14.14 -10.54
N PRO A 89 21.54 12.93 -11.11
CA PRO A 89 21.18 11.69 -10.44
C PRO A 89 22.11 11.46 -9.23
N GLN A 90 21.53 11.28 -8.05
CA GLN A 90 22.29 10.87 -6.87
C GLN A 90 22.37 9.34 -6.83
N MET A 91 23.56 8.79 -6.94
CA MET A 91 23.75 7.35 -6.75
C MET A 91 23.66 7.02 -5.25
N PRO A 92 22.99 5.93 -4.85
CA PRO A 92 23.07 5.43 -3.48
C PRO A 92 24.54 5.20 -3.12
N ARG A 93 25.00 5.74 -2.00
CA ARG A 93 26.37 5.48 -1.52
C ARG A 93 26.49 4.01 -1.09
N PRO A 94 27.52 3.27 -1.52
CA PRO A 94 27.77 1.92 -1.03
C PRO A 94 27.98 1.95 0.49
N VAL A 95 27.29 1.08 1.22
CA VAL A 95 27.48 0.95 2.67
C VAL A 95 28.34 -0.27 2.97
N PRO A 96 29.43 -0.14 3.75
CA PRO A 96 30.26 -1.28 4.10
C PRO A 96 29.56 -2.25 5.06
N GLY A 97 29.67 -3.55 4.78
CA GLY A 97 30.13 -4.50 5.80
C GLY A 97 29.15 -5.27 6.70
N ALA A 98 27.82 -5.14 6.59
CA ALA A 98 26.94 -6.05 7.34
C ALA A 98 26.58 -7.30 6.52
N ALA A 99 26.68 -8.47 7.15
CA ALA A 99 26.23 -9.72 6.58
C ALA A 99 24.69 -9.73 6.52
N LEU A 100 24.16 -9.83 5.30
CA LEU A 100 22.73 -10.06 5.08
C LEU A 100 22.42 -11.54 5.29
N GLU A 101 21.31 -11.85 5.96
CA GLU A 101 20.78 -13.21 6.08
C GLU A 101 19.74 -13.49 4.97
N CYS A 102 20.00 -12.91 3.80
CA CYS A 102 19.19 -13.02 2.61
C CYS A 102 19.11 -14.45 2.05
N SER A 103 17.96 -14.79 1.45
CA SER A 103 17.80 -16.08 0.77
C SER A 103 18.94 -16.37 -0.22
N ARG A 104 19.37 -17.64 -0.26
CA ARG A 104 20.40 -18.13 -1.20
C ARG A 104 19.97 -17.99 -2.67
N GLU A 105 18.68 -17.91 -2.93
CA GLU A 105 18.11 -17.81 -4.28
C GLU A 105 18.16 -16.40 -4.87
N LEU A 106 18.51 -15.37 -4.09
CA LEU A 106 18.71 -14.02 -4.61
C LEU A 106 19.98 -13.96 -5.48
N ASN A 107 19.98 -13.16 -6.54
CA ASN A 107 21.21 -12.87 -7.28
C ASN A 107 22.04 -11.76 -6.59
N SER A 108 23.24 -11.48 -7.10
CA SER A 108 24.12 -10.45 -6.53
C SER A 108 23.48 -9.06 -6.54
N LEU A 109 22.88 -8.66 -7.67
CA LEU A 109 22.24 -7.35 -7.80
C LEU A 109 21.08 -7.17 -6.82
N GLN A 110 20.22 -8.17 -6.67
CA GLN A 110 19.12 -8.18 -5.70
C GLN A 110 19.65 -8.06 -4.27
N ARG A 111 20.72 -8.79 -3.91
CA ARG A 111 21.37 -8.65 -2.59
C ARG A 111 21.96 -7.27 -2.38
N ASP A 112 22.58 -6.69 -3.40
CA ASP A 112 23.19 -5.36 -3.32
C ASP A 112 22.12 -4.28 -3.13
N VAL A 113 20.98 -4.39 -3.81
CA VAL A 113 19.81 -3.52 -3.59
C VAL A 113 19.31 -3.63 -2.16
N ILE A 114 19.10 -4.85 -1.64
CA ILE A 114 18.67 -5.06 -0.25
C ILE A 114 19.67 -4.44 0.72
N ARG A 115 20.98 -4.66 0.49
CA ARG A 115 22.04 -4.09 1.33
C ARG A 115 21.98 -2.58 1.37
N GLN A 116 21.85 -1.95 0.20
CA GLN A 116 21.76 -0.48 0.10
C GLN A 116 20.51 0.05 0.84
N LEU A 117 19.37 -0.63 0.69
CA LEU A 117 18.11 -0.19 1.31
C LEU A 117 18.11 -0.33 2.83
N VAL A 118 18.55 -1.47 3.35
CA VAL A 118 18.61 -1.73 4.80
C VAL A 118 19.51 -0.71 5.49
N HIS A 119 20.61 -0.31 4.86
CA HIS A 119 21.52 0.68 5.44
C HIS A 119 21.18 2.14 5.14
N ARG A 120 20.24 2.42 4.23
CA ARG A 120 19.89 3.80 3.84
C ARG A 120 19.36 4.62 5.02
N ALA A 121 18.57 4.02 5.92
CA ALA A 121 18.08 4.69 7.12
C ALA A 121 19.18 4.93 8.18
N ALA A 122 20.21 4.07 8.23
CA ALA A 122 21.28 4.16 9.22
C ALA A 122 22.30 5.30 8.94
N ILE A 123 22.30 5.90 7.76
CA ILE A 123 23.34 6.86 7.31
C ILE A 123 23.04 8.31 7.74
N CYS A 124 21.82 8.65 8.18
CA CYS A 124 21.49 10.03 8.61
C CYS A 124 20.87 10.09 10.02
N PRO A 125 21.61 9.70 11.08
CA PRO A 125 21.20 9.94 12.46
C PRO A 125 21.28 11.42 12.87
N ASP A 126 21.95 12.28 12.08
CA ASP A 126 22.09 13.71 12.37
C ASP A 126 21.00 14.53 11.61
N PRO A 127 20.06 15.16 12.35
CA PRO A 127 19.02 16.02 11.78
C PRO A 127 19.58 17.21 10.97
N GLN A 128 20.82 17.66 11.23
CA GLN A 128 21.42 18.79 10.50
C GLN A 128 22.07 18.37 9.19
N ALA A 129 22.58 17.14 9.08
CA ALA A 129 23.11 16.62 7.81
C ALA A 129 21.99 16.26 6.81
N ALA A 130 20.83 15.83 7.32
CA ALA A 130 19.64 15.50 6.52
C ALA A 130 19.06 16.70 5.74
N GLN A 131 19.35 17.94 6.16
CA GLN A 131 18.95 19.16 5.44
C GLN A 131 19.70 19.36 4.12
N SER A 132 20.82 18.64 3.91
CA SER A 132 21.67 18.81 2.72
C SER A 132 21.45 17.76 1.62
N THR A 133 20.68 16.70 1.90
CA THR A 133 20.35 15.66 0.93
C THR A 133 18.84 15.62 0.72
N ASN A 134 18.36 16.20 -0.38
CA ASN A 134 16.97 16.09 -0.78
C ASN A 134 16.56 14.61 -0.84
N ALA A 135 15.66 14.19 0.05
CA ALA A 135 15.20 12.82 0.12
C ALA A 135 14.45 12.45 -1.17
N GLN A 136 15.10 11.64 -2.02
CA GLN A 136 14.54 11.15 -3.28
C GLN A 136 14.16 9.68 -3.16
N PRO A 137 13.05 9.27 -3.81
CA PRO A 137 12.70 7.86 -3.94
C PRO A 137 13.77 7.07 -4.71
N LEU A 138 14.02 5.82 -4.29
CA LEU A 138 14.75 4.84 -5.10
C LEU A 138 13.75 4.08 -5.98
N LEU A 139 14.02 4.02 -7.29
CA LEU A 139 13.25 3.18 -8.19
C LEU A 139 13.86 1.78 -8.28
N ILE A 140 13.05 0.74 -8.13
CA ILE A 140 13.41 -0.63 -8.50
C ILE A 140 12.55 -1.04 -9.67
N THR A 141 13.15 -1.05 -10.86
CA THR A 141 12.45 -1.43 -12.08
C THR A 141 12.83 -2.83 -12.51
N GLY A 142 11.97 -3.48 -13.28
CA GLY A 142 12.31 -4.78 -13.83
C GLY A 142 11.12 -5.47 -14.48
N PRO A 143 11.35 -6.26 -15.53
CA PRO A 143 10.29 -7.01 -16.20
C PRO A 143 9.53 -8.01 -15.31
N PRO A 144 8.42 -8.61 -15.79
CA PRO A 144 7.70 -9.64 -15.05
C PRO A 144 8.60 -10.84 -14.70
N GLY A 145 8.61 -11.25 -13.43
CA GLY A 145 9.36 -12.42 -12.98
C GLY A 145 10.84 -12.17 -12.66
N THR A 146 11.27 -10.90 -12.56
CA THR A 146 12.65 -10.55 -12.13
C THR A 146 12.84 -10.44 -10.62
N GLY A 147 11.79 -10.74 -9.86
CA GLY A 147 11.85 -10.83 -8.40
C GLY A 147 11.65 -9.51 -7.65
N LYS A 148 11.09 -8.45 -8.26
CA LYS A 148 10.79 -7.17 -7.58
C LYS A 148 10.09 -7.34 -6.22
N THR A 149 8.93 -8.01 -6.19
CA THR A 149 8.19 -8.31 -4.96
C THR A 149 9.03 -9.15 -3.97
N ARG A 150 9.88 -10.05 -4.47
CA ARG A 150 10.78 -10.86 -3.62
C ARG A 150 11.84 -9.98 -2.96
N VAL A 151 12.42 -9.05 -3.70
CA VAL A 151 13.35 -8.05 -3.16
C VAL A 151 12.68 -7.25 -2.06
N LEU A 152 11.45 -6.77 -2.27
CA LEU A 152 10.71 -6.04 -1.23
C LEU A 152 10.46 -6.87 0.03
N VAL A 153 10.00 -8.12 -0.10
CA VAL A 153 9.80 -9.03 1.05
C VAL A 153 11.10 -9.23 1.83
N GLU A 154 12.20 -9.50 1.14
CA GLU A 154 13.51 -9.70 1.77
C GLU A 154 14.06 -8.40 2.37
N CYS A 155 13.79 -7.24 1.77
CA CYS A 155 14.10 -5.93 2.35
C CYS A 155 13.38 -5.74 3.69
N VAL A 156 12.06 -5.94 3.74
CA VAL A 156 11.28 -5.79 4.98
C VAL A 156 11.81 -6.72 6.06
N ARG A 157 12.11 -7.98 5.71
CA ARG A 157 12.68 -8.95 6.65
C ARG A 157 14.02 -8.48 7.22
N GLU A 158 14.96 -8.06 6.37
CA GLU A 158 16.29 -7.64 6.83
C GLU A 158 16.24 -6.30 7.59
N ILE A 159 15.36 -5.37 7.18
CA ILE A 159 15.11 -4.13 7.93
C ILE A 159 14.68 -4.46 9.36
N PHE A 160 13.68 -5.31 9.53
CA PHE A 160 13.21 -5.67 10.87
C PHE A 160 14.28 -6.42 11.67
N ARG A 161 14.99 -7.37 11.04
CA ARG A 161 16.06 -8.13 11.70
C ARG A 161 17.17 -7.22 12.26
N MET A 162 17.56 -6.19 11.50
CA MET A 162 18.61 -5.26 11.92
C MET A 162 18.09 -4.09 12.77
N HIS A 163 16.85 -3.67 12.55
CA HIS A 163 16.23 -2.50 13.15
C HIS A 163 14.78 -2.83 13.59
N PRO A 164 14.59 -3.58 14.69
CA PRO A 164 13.28 -4.05 15.11
C PRO A 164 12.33 -2.92 15.57
N ALA A 165 12.87 -1.72 15.83
CA ALA A 165 12.09 -0.55 16.21
C ALA A 165 11.58 0.27 15.01
N TYR A 166 11.98 -0.07 13.78
CA TYR A 166 11.54 0.68 12.59
C TYR A 166 10.14 0.28 12.15
N HIS A 167 9.38 1.29 11.76
CA HIS A 167 8.06 1.20 11.18
C HIS A 167 8.13 1.25 9.65
N VAL A 168 7.55 0.23 9.02
CA VAL A 168 7.56 0.03 7.57
C VAL A 168 6.12 0.02 7.03
N LEU A 169 5.83 0.97 6.13
CA LEU A 169 4.59 0.97 5.35
C LEU A 169 4.83 0.29 4.01
N VAL A 170 4.10 -0.79 3.75
CA VAL A 170 4.15 -1.52 2.47
C VAL A 170 2.84 -1.32 1.72
N CYS A 171 2.93 -0.78 0.51
CA CYS A 171 1.79 -0.63 -0.39
C CYS A 171 1.86 -1.59 -1.57
N CYS A 172 0.74 -2.20 -1.94
CA CYS A 172 0.64 -3.06 -3.13
C CYS A 172 -0.54 -2.61 -4.02
N PRO A 173 -0.58 -2.98 -5.31
CA PRO A 173 -1.55 -2.40 -6.27
C PRO A 173 -3.00 -2.88 -6.07
N SER A 174 -3.21 -3.94 -5.29
CA SER A 174 -4.53 -4.51 -5.05
C SER A 174 -4.58 -5.24 -3.72
N GLU A 175 -5.79 -5.45 -3.19
CA GLU A 175 -5.98 -6.19 -1.94
C GLU A 175 -5.39 -7.61 -2.03
N ALA A 176 -5.55 -8.30 -3.16
CA ALA A 176 -4.95 -9.62 -3.37
C ALA A 176 -3.40 -9.58 -3.36
N ALA A 177 -2.80 -8.52 -3.91
CA ALA A 177 -1.35 -8.35 -3.86
C ALA A 177 -0.84 -8.08 -2.43
N CYS A 178 -1.59 -7.30 -1.64
CA CYS A 178 -1.31 -7.09 -0.23
C CYS A 178 -1.40 -8.41 0.57
N ASP A 179 -2.33 -9.29 0.22
CA ASP A 179 -2.49 -10.60 0.89
C ASP A 179 -1.30 -11.50 0.60
N VAL A 180 -0.83 -11.53 -0.65
CA VAL A 180 0.39 -12.25 -1.04
C VAL A 180 1.61 -11.67 -0.32
N MET A 181 1.71 -10.34 -0.19
CA MET A 181 2.79 -9.70 0.56
C MET A 181 2.76 -10.10 2.04
N CYS A 182 1.57 -10.06 2.65
CA CYS A 182 1.34 -10.45 4.04
C CYS A 182 1.70 -11.92 4.28
N ALA A 183 1.21 -12.84 3.44
CA ALA A 183 1.50 -14.27 3.53
C ALA A 183 3.00 -14.58 3.36
N ARG A 184 3.71 -13.83 2.51
CA ARG A 184 5.16 -13.99 2.33
C ARG A 184 5.98 -13.48 3.52
N LEU A 185 5.46 -12.49 4.25
CA LEU A 185 6.10 -11.96 5.45
C LEU A 185 5.72 -12.74 6.71
N ALA A 186 4.56 -13.41 6.72
CA ALA A 186 4.02 -14.15 7.85
C ALA A 186 5.00 -15.12 8.54
N PRO A 187 5.81 -15.92 7.81
CA PRO A 187 6.79 -16.83 8.43
C PRO A 187 7.88 -16.13 9.24
N TYR A 188 8.08 -14.82 9.02
CA TYR A 188 9.06 -14.01 9.73
C TYR A 188 8.43 -13.17 10.84
N THR A 189 7.11 -13.03 10.83
CA THR A 189 6.37 -12.22 11.81
C THR A 189 5.70 -13.06 12.90
N ASN A 190 5.53 -14.37 12.68
CA ASN A 190 5.07 -15.34 13.68
C ASN A 190 5.99 -16.58 13.67
N PRO A 191 6.43 -17.10 14.84
CA PRO A 191 7.19 -18.34 14.88
C PRO A 191 6.33 -19.55 14.47
N PRO A 192 6.92 -20.61 13.87
CA PRO A 192 6.19 -21.82 13.50
C PRO A 192 5.52 -22.47 14.72
N GLY A 193 4.19 -22.61 14.70
CA GLY A 193 3.41 -23.23 15.78
C GLY A 193 2.83 -22.27 16.83
N ALA A 194 3.04 -20.96 16.71
CA ALA A 194 2.43 -19.99 17.61
C ALA A 194 0.91 -19.88 17.39
N SER A 195 0.13 -20.14 18.44
CA SER A 195 -1.29 -19.76 18.49
C SER A 195 -1.44 -18.25 18.67
N ARG A 196 -2.56 -17.73 18.12
CA ARG A 196 -3.13 -16.35 18.01
C ARG A 196 -2.78 -15.26 19.05
N ARG A 197 -2.04 -15.53 20.12
CA ARG A 197 -1.77 -14.63 21.27
C ARG A 197 -0.33 -14.63 21.78
N GLN A 198 0.59 -15.36 21.16
CA GLN A 198 2.00 -15.37 21.57
C GLN A 198 2.88 -14.70 20.51
N PHE A 199 2.71 -13.38 20.36
CA PHE A 199 3.81 -12.57 19.85
C PHE A 199 4.94 -12.68 20.88
N THR A 200 6.06 -13.29 20.51
CA THR A 200 7.29 -13.19 21.29
C THR A 200 7.81 -11.76 21.16
N GLU A 201 8.48 -11.23 22.19
CA GLU A 201 9.09 -9.88 22.15
C GLU A 201 10.04 -9.67 20.96
N SER A 202 10.53 -10.75 20.34
CA SER A 202 11.45 -10.77 19.21
C SER A 202 10.82 -10.71 17.81
N CYS A 203 9.49 -10.70 17.67
CA CYS A 203 8.80 -10.70 16.36
C CYS A 203 8.07 -9.37 16.09
N PRO A 204 8.04 -8.89 14.82
CA PRO A 204 7.30 -7.68 14.45
C PRO A 204 5.80 -7.91 14.54
N LYS A 205 5.08 -6.93 15.05
CA LYS A 205 3.63 -6.84 14.92
C LYS A 205 3.32 -6.28 13.55
N MET A 206 2.68 -7.13 12.75
CA MET A 206 2.26 -6.81 11.40
C MET A 206 0.75 -6.59 11.34
N LEU A 207 0.33 -5.53 10.65
CA LEU A 207 -1.06 -5.21 10.38
C LEU A 207 -1.35 -5.22 8.88
N ARG A 208 -2.34 -6.01 8.47
CA ARG A 208 -2.96 -5.98 7.15
C ARG A 208 -4.25 -5.14 7.22
N LEU A 209 -4.24 -3.98 6.57
CA LEU A 209 -5.38 -3.06 6.55
C LEU A 209 -6.23 -3.24 5.30
N TYR A 210 -7.51 -3.57 5.47
CA TYR A 210 -8.51 -3.54 4.40
C TYR A 210 -9.32 -2.25 4.43
N LEU A 211 -9.87 -1.85 3.27
CA LEU A 211 -10.93 -0.86 3.24
C LEU A 211 -12.17 -1.42 3.98
N TYR A 212 -12.77 -0.60 4.86
CA TYR A 212 -13.97 -0.95 5.62
C TYR A 212 -15.14 -1.32 4.67
N GLN A 213 -16.16 -2.01 5.19
CA GLN A 213 -17.34 -2.54 4.46
C GLN A 213 -17.19 -3.92 3.81
N ARG A 214 -16.06 -4.63 3.98
CA ARG A 214 -15.95 -6.02 3.53
C ARG A 214 -16.27 -7.01 4.67
N PRO A 215 -17.25 -7.90 4.50
CA PRO A 215 -17.44 -9.04 5.40
C PRO A 215 -16.19 -9.92 5.42
N THR A 216 -15.80 -10.36 6.61
CA THR A 216 -14.73 -11.35 6.84
C THR A 216 -15.00 -12.70 6.16
N SER A 217 -16.23 -12.95 5.69
CA SER A 217 -16.59 -14.15 4.95
C SER A 217 -16.15 -14.17 3.48
N LEU A 218 -15.77 -13.02 2.91
CA LEU A 218 -15.39 -12.90 1.49
C LEU A 218 -13.87 -12.82 1.29
N MET A 219 -13.12 -12.53 2.35
CA MET A 219 -11.66 -12.33 2.45
C MET A 219 -11.30 -12.40 3.94
N PRO A 220 -10.09 -12.77 4.37
CA PRO A 220 -8.93 -13.26 3.64
C PRO A 220 -8.72 -14.78 3.81
N THR A 221 -7.59 -15.27 3.33
CA THR A 221 -7.13 -16.63 3.63
C THR A 221 -6.84 -16.79 5.13
N PRO A 222 -6.92 -18.02 5.67
CA PRO A 222 -6.55 -18.30 7.07
C PRO A 222 -5.12 -17.87 7.45
N GLU A 223 -4.24 -17.73 6.46
CA GLU A 223 -2.85 -17.26 6.63
C GLU A 223 -2.76 -15.76 6.91
N VAL A 224 -3.70 -14.96 6.40
CA VAL A 224 -3.68 -13.49 6.48
C VAL A 224 -4.62 -12.97 7.57
N GLU A 225 -5.68 -13.71 7.90
CA GLU A 225 -6.65 -13.37 8.95
C GLU A 225 -6.01 -12.93 10.29
N PRO A 226 -4.94 -13.59 10.79
CA PRO A 226 -4.31 -13.21 12.07
C PRO A 226 -3.70 -11.80 12.09
N TYR A 227 -3.42 -11.23 10.92
CA TYR A 227 -2.81 -9.90 10.79
C TYR A 227 -3.85 -8.81 10.55
N CYS A 228 -5.13 -9.14 10.52
CA CYS A 228 -6.19 -8.18 10.25
C CYS A 228 -6.81 -7.67 11.54
N PHE A 229 -7.22 -6.40 11.55
CA PHE A 229 -8.01 -5.85 12.65
C PHE A 229 -9.50 -5.93 12.32
N THR A 230 -10.27 -6.55 13.21
CA THR A 230 -11.71 -6.76 13.04
C THR A 230 -12.48 -6.30 14.28
N GLU A 231 -13.63 -5.68 14.06
CA GLU A 231 -14.59 -5.37 15.11
C GLU A 231 -15.84 -6.24 14.97
N ARG A 232 -16.42 -6.60 16.11
CA ARG A 232 -17.65 -7.37 16.16
C ARG A 232 -18.83 -6.44 16.47
N LEU A 233 -19.81 -6.42 15.58
CA LEU A 233 -21.06 -5.69 15.75
C LEU A 233 -21.98 -6.40 16.76
N SER A 234 -23.01 -5.67 17.21
CA SER A 234 -24.00 -6.15 18.18
C SER A 234 -24.82 -7.35 17.68
N ASP A 235 -24.99 -7.48 16.37
CA ASP A 235 -25.65 -8.61 15.69
C ASP A 235 -24.73 -9.84 15.54
N GLY A 236 -23.48 -9.75 15.99
CA GLY A 236 -22.48 -10.80 15.91
C GLY A 236 -21.63 -10.78 14.64
N THR A 237 -21.93 -9.91 13.66
CA THR A 237 -21.19 -9.76 12.41
C THR A 237 -19.77 -9.24 12.68
N GLN A 238 -18.75 -9.85 12.05
CA GLN A 238 -17.37 -9.38 12.12
C GLN A 238 -16.99 -8.64 10.85
N LEU A 239 -16.53 -7.40 11.01
CA LEU A 239 -16.11 -6.52 9.92
C LEU A 239 -14.65 -6.09 10.10
N TYR A 240 -13.95 -5.88 8.99
CA TYR A 240 -12.68 -5.18 9.02
C TYR A 240 -12.87 -3.75 9.50
N SER A 241 -12.01 -3.34 10.43
CA SER A 241 -12.05 -2.01 11.03
C SER A 241 -10.64 -1.44 11.15
N LEU A 242 -10.57 -0.17 11.54
CA LEU A 242 -9.34 0.57 11.73
C LEU A 242 -9.05 0.69 13.24
N PRO A 243 -7.92 0.17 13.73
CA PRO A 243 -7.57 0.31 15.14
C PRO A 243 -7.49 1.78 15.58
N SER A 244 -7.52 2.00 16.90
CA SER A 244 -7.23 3.32 17.47
C SER A 244 -5.82 3.78 17.08
N LEU A 245 -5.57 5.08 17.03
CA LEU A 245 -4.24 5.61 16.70
C LEU A 245 -3.15 5.03 17.63
N ARG A 246 -3.45 4.88 18.92
CA ARG A 246 -2.52 4.31 19.92
C ARG A 246 -2.15 2.86 19.65
N GLU A 247 -3.07 2.10 19.07
CA GLU A 247 -2.83 0.72 18.70
C GLU A 247 -2.15 0.62 17.34
N LEU A 248 -2.55 1.48 16.39
CA LEU A 248 -1.93 1.62 15.08
C LEU A 248 -0.41 1.88 15.19
N LEU A 249 -0.01 2.79 16.07
CA LEU A 249 1.40 3.15 16.32
C LEU A 249 2.25 2.00 16.90
N LYS A 250 1.63 0.91 17.36
CA LYS A 250 2.36 -0.26 17.88
C LYS A 250 2.78 -1.25 16.80
N TYR A 251 2.25 -1.12 15.58
CA TYR A 251 2.59 -2.03 14.49
C TYR A 251 3.87 -1.56 13.81
N GLU A 252 4.87 -2.43 13.75
CA GLU A 252 6.14 -2.19 13.08
C GLU A 252 6.00 -2.39 11.55
N ILE A 253 5.04 -3.21 11.09
CA ILE A 253 4.80 -3.43 9.66
C ILE A 253 3.32 -3.20 9.35
N ILE A 254 3.02 -2.30 8.43
CA ILE A 254 1.65 -2.07 7.94
C ILE A 254 1.58 -2.35 6.44
N ILE A 255 0.65 -3.22 6.03
CA ILE A 255 0.44 -3.62 4.62
C ILE A 255 -0.95 -3.19 4.18
N CYS A 256 -1.02 -2.41 3.10
CA CYS A 256 -2.28 -1.91 2.56
C CYS A 256 -2.17 -1.58 1.06
N THR A 257 -3.28 -1.23 0.40
CA THR A 257 -3.23 -0.57 -0.91
C THR A 257 -3.00 0.93 -0.72
N PRO A 258 -2.48 1.67 -1.72
CA PRO A 258 -2.31 3.12 -1.60
C PRO A 258 -3.60 3.83 -1.20
N ILE A 259 -4.74 3.40 -1.76
CA ILE A 259 -6.04 3.95 -1.37
C ILE A 259 -6.42 3.62 0.07
N THR A 260 -6.19 2.39 0.55
CA THR A 260 -6.48 1.99 1.93
C THR A 260 -5.56 2.70 2.93
N ALA A 261 -4.38 3.17 2.50
CA ALA A 261 -3.52 4.02 3.33
C ALA A 261 -4.20 5.34 3.74
N ALA A 262 -5.26 5.78 3.05
CA ALA A 262 -6.07 6.92 3.50
C ALA A 262 -6.71 6.69 4.88
N LEU A 263 -6.97 5.42 5.26
CA LEU A 263 -7.43 5.11 6.61
C LEU A 263 -6.41 5.49 7.69
N LEU A 264 -5.12 5.44 7.40
CA LEU A 264 -4.07 5.89 8.31
C LEU A 264 -4.15 7.40 8.54
N TRP A 265 -4.47 8.16 7.48
CA TRP A 265 -4.69 9.61 7.57
C TRP A 265 -5.91 9.92 8.44
N PHE A 266 -7.02 9.21 8.21
CA PHE A 266 -8.21 9.37 9.07
C PHE A 266 -7.97 8.92 10.51
N ALA A 267 -7.11 7.91 10.74
CA ALA A 267 -6.75 7.48 12.09
C ALA A 267 -6.12 8.61 12.92
N GLY A 268 -5.38 9.50 12.25
CA GLY A 268 -4.68 10.61 12.87
C GLY A 268 -5.42 11.94 12.83
N SER A 269 -6.65 12.00 12.30
CA SER A 269 -7.38 13.26 12.19
C SER A 269 -7.79 13.81 13.57
N PRO A 270 -7.80 15.15 13.76
CA PRO A 270 -8.21 15.77 15.03
C PRO A 270 -9.62 15.37 15.48
N GLU A 271 -10.53 15.14 14.53
CA GLU A 271 -11.91 14.74 14.77
C GLU A 271 -12.00 13.35 15.43
N ARG A 272 -11.19 12.39 14.95
CA ARG A 272 -11.12 11.05 15.52
C ARG A 272 -10.36 11.04 16.85
N GLN A 273 -9.32 11.86 16.95
CA GLN A 273 -8.60 12.07 18.22
C GLN A 273 -9.56 12.59 19.30
N ALA A 274 -10.41 13.58 18.99
CA ALA A 274 -11.40 14.14 19.92
C ALA A 274 -12.39 13.08 20.44
N HIS A 275 -12.81 12.14 19.59
CA HIS A 275 -13.69 11.03 19.99
C HIS A 275 -12.98 10.00 20.89
N ASP A 276 -11.67 9.79 20.71
CA ASP A 276 -10.82 8.99 21.61
C ASP A 276 -10.46 9.72 22.93
N THR A 277 -10.80 11.02 23.06
CA THR A 277 -10.38 11.93 24.15
C THR A 277 -11.24 11.85 25.41
N MET A 278 -11.70 10.66 25.82
CA MET A 278 -12.04 10.44 27.23
C MET A 278 -10.81 10.12 28.08
N ASN A 279 -9.65 9.76 27.48
CA ASN A 279 -8.46 9.36 28.23
C ASN A 279 -7.16 9.95 27.66
N ASN A 280 -6.77 11.13 28.16
CA ASN A 280 -5.41 11.71 28.21
C ASN A 280 -4.74 12.09 26.87
N THR A 281 -4.51 13.39 26.65
CA THR A 281 -4.03 14.01 25.40
C THR A 281 -2.55 13.69 25.12
N MET A 282 -2.21 13.25 23.90
CA MET A 282 -0.88 13.49 23.33
C MET A 282 -0.96 14.79 22.54
N ALA A 283 -0.39 15.87 23.08
CA ALA A 283 -0.25 17.11 22.33
C ALA A 283 0.81 16.90 21.24
N LEU A 284 0.43 17.08 19.97
CA LEU A 284 1.39 17.10 18.87
C LEU A 284 2.31 18.34 19.01
N PRO A 285 3.60 18.24 18.69
CA PRO A 285 4.47 19.42 18.58
C PRO A 285 3.86 20.41 17.58
N ALA A 286 4.03 21.71 17.82
CA ALA A 286 3.49 22.78 16.95
C ALA A 286 3.94 22.71 15.48
N THR A 287 4.95 21.89 15.17
CA THR A 287 5.51 21.66 13.83
C THR A 287 4.93 20.44 13.10
N GLN A 288 4.22 19.54 13.80
CA GLN A 288 3.73 18.28 13.24
C GLN A 288 2.23 18.41 12.87
N THR A 289 1.91 18.40 11.58
CA THR A 289 0.53 18.59 11.09
C THR A 289 -0.33 17.33 11.23
N HIS A 290 0.29 16.15 11.39
CA HIS A 290 -0.38 14.86 11.46
C HIS A 290 0.47 13.87 12.28
N PRO A 291 -0.10 13.05 13.18
CA PRO A 291 0.66 12.15 14.06
C PRO A 291 1.52 11.12 13.34
N LEU A 292 1.11 10.72 12.12
CA LEU A 292 1.85 9.76 11.30
C LEU A 292 2.87 10.42 10.35
N TYR A 293 2.98 11.74 10.32
CA TYR A 293 4.01 12.40 9.53
C TYR A 293 5.40 12.10 10.13
N GLY A 294 6.27 11.49 9.31
CA GLY A 294 7.59 11.03 9.73
C GLY A 294 7.57 9.77 10.61
N HIS A 295 6.42 9.10 10.77
CA HIS A 295 6.31 7.89 11.59
C HIS A 295 6.99 6.68 10.94
N PHE A 296 6.95 6.58 9.61
CA PHE A 296 7.54 5.46 8.88
C PHE A 296 8.98 5.79 8.46
N GLU A 297 9.94 4.99 8.88
CA GLU A 297 11.32 5.02 8.38
C GLU A 297 11.38 4.52 6.94
N TYR A 298 10.48 3.62 6.56
CA TYR A 298 10.41 3.06 5.20
C TYR A 298 8.98 3.09 4.65
N ILE A 299 8.86 3.57 3.41
CA ILE A 299 7.65 3.39 2.59
C ILE A 299 8.04 2.65 1.31
N LEU A 300 7.56 1.41 1.19
CA LEU A 300 7.88 0.50 0.10
C LEU A 300 6.61 0.24 -0.71
N MET A 301 6.63 0.56 -1.99
CA MET A 301 5.45 0.43 -2.85
C MET A 301 5.74 -0.51 -4.02
N ASP A 302 4.94 -1.57 -4.16
CA ASP A 302 5.04 -2.53 -5.27
C ASP A 302 4.10 -2.16 -6.41
N GLU A 303 4.51 -2.48 -7.64
CA GLU A 303 3.78 -2.25 -8.89
C GLU A 303 3.15 -0.84 -9.03
N VAL A 304 3.88 0.21 -8.62
CA VAL A 304 3.39 1.61 -8.65
C VAL A 304 3.07 2.13 -10.05
N GLY A 305 3.55 1.47 -11.10
CA GLY A 305 3.22 1.78 -12.48
C GLY A 305 1.74 1.58 -12.82
N GLN A 306 1.00 0.78 -12.03
CA GLN A 306 -0.42 0.50 -12.27
C GLN A 306 -1.37 1.54 -11.65
N ALA A 307 -0.86 2.44 -10.80
CA ALA A 307 -1.65 3.44 -10.10
C ALA A 307 -1.47 4.83 -10.74
N ILE A 308 -2.54 5.63 -10.70
CA ILE A 308 -2.43 7.05 -11.08
C ILE A 308 -1.57 7.77 -10.05
N GLU A 309 -0.80 8.77 -10.49
CA GLU A 309 0.12 9.50 -9.60
C GLU A 309 -0.55 10.00 -8.31
N PRO A 310 -1.75 10.63 -8.33
CA PRO A 310 -2.42 11.07 -7.10
C PRO A 310 -2.72 9.96 -6.09
N GLU A 311 -2.92 8.72 -6.55
CA GLU A 311 -3.13 7.57 -5.68
C GLU A 311 -1.85 7.17 -4.95
N VAL A 312 -0.71 7.21 -5.65
CA VAL A 312 0.61 6.94 -5.07
C VAL A 312 1.00 7.99 -4.03
N LEU A 313 0.49 9.23 -4.16
CA LEU A 313 0.76 10.30 -3.18
C LEU A 313 0.10 10.06 -1.81
N ILE A 314 -0.94 9.23 -1.73
CA ILE A 314 -1.66 8.98 -0.47
C ILE A 314 -0.74 8.44 0.63
N PRO A 315 0.04 7.36 0.42
CA PRO A 315 1.03 6.95 1.41
C PRO A 315 2.24 7.90 1.50
N LEU A 316 2.60 8.60 0.43
CA LEU A 316 3.78 9.51 0.44
C LEU A 316 3.56 10.77 1.27
N GLN A 317 2.31 11.14 1.60
CA GLN A 317 2.03 12.27 2.48
C GLN A 317 2.53 12.06 3.93
N PHE A 318 2.84 10.81 4.31
CA PHE A 318 3.42 10.48 5.61
C PHE A 318 4.94 10.65 5.65
N CYS A 319 5.60 10.90 4.51
CA CYS A 319 7.05 10.93 4.44
C CYS A 319 7.65 12.21 5.02
N SER A 320 8.71 12.04 5.81
CA SER A 320 9.65 13.11 6.16
C SER A 320 10.93 13.00 5.32
N LEU A 321 11.87 13.93 5.50
CA LEU A 321 13.20 13.86 4.90
C LEU A 321 14.02 12.65 5.36
N GLN A 322 13.66 12.02 6.49
CA GLN A 322 14.33 10.83 7.02
C GLN A 322 13.70 9.53 6.50
N THR A 323 12.51 9.61 5.89
CA THR A 323 11.81 8.44 5.37
C THR A 323 12.46 7.95 4.07
N SER A 324 12.89 6.69 4.06
CA SER A 324 13.40 6.01 2.88
C SER A 324 12.25 5.48 2.03
N VAL A 325 12.07 6.05 0.82
CA VAL A 325 11.02 5.64 -0.11
C VAL A 325 11.56 4.77 -1.24
N VAL A 326 10.86 3.67 -1.51
CA VAL A 326 11.16 2.76 -2.61
C VAL A 326 9.93 2.54 -3.46
N LEU A 327 10.04 2.83 -4.76
CA LEU A 327 8.97 2.65 -5.74
C LEU A 327 9.37 1.52 -6.70
N CYS A 328 8.65 0.41 -6.64
CA CYS A 328 8.88 -0.75 -7.48
C CYS A 328 7.84 -0.88 -8.59
N GLY A 329 8.26 -1.34 -9.76
CA GLY A 329 7.33 -1.64 -10.84
C GLY A 329 8.03 -1.84 -12.17
N ASP A 330 7.29 -1.72 -13.25
CA ASP A 330 7.82 -1.83 -14.59
C ASP A 330 7.15 -0.78 -15.50
N PRO A 331 7.90 0.22 -16.00
CA PRO A 331 7.34 1.27 -16.86
C PRO A 331 6.88 0.72 -18.22
N LYS A 332 7.23 -0.52 -18.59
CA LYS A 332 6.80 -1.16 -19.84
C LYS A 332 5.57 -2.07 -19.67
N GLN A 333 5.05 -2.22 -18.46
CA GLN A 333 3.82 -2.98 -18.19
C GLN A 333 2.56 -2.09 -18.24
N LEU A 334 1.42 -2.64 -17.82
CA LEU A 334 0.15 -1.92 -17.77
C LEU A 334 0.27 -0.67 -16.90
N GLY A 335 0.01 0.48 -17.53
CA GLY A 335 -0.16 1.75 -16.84
C GLY A 335 -1.53 1.87 -16.16
N PRO A 336 -1.79 3.00 -15.50
CA PRO A 336 -3.06 3.23 -14.82
C PRO A 336 -4.24 3.33 -15.79
N LYS A 337 -5.39 2.79 -15.36
CA LYS A 337 -6.63 2.87 -16.11
C LYS A 337 -7.37 4.17 -15.81
N VAL A 338 -7.47 5.05 -16.82
CA VAL A 338 -8.22 6.30 -16.74
C VAL A 338 -9.40 6.27 -17.69
N ASN A 339 -10.63 6.27 -17.13
CA ASN A 339 -11.86 6.21 -17.93
C ASN A 339 -12.19 7.56 -18.62
N CYS A 340 -11.80 8.68 -18.02
CA CYS A 340 -12.06 10.01 -18.57
C CYS A 340 -11.05 10.31 -19.69
N SER A 341 -11.51 10.38 -20.94
CA SER A 341 -10.66 10.64 -22.11
C SER A 341 -9.92 11.97 -22.01
N VAL A 342 -10.59 13.02 -21.50
CA VAL A 342 -9.97 14.34 -21.30
C VAL A 342 -8.83 14.25 -20.27
N ALA A 343 -9.04 13.56 -19.15
CA ALA A 343 -8.00 13.40 -18.13
C ALA A 343 -6.82 12.55 -18.64
N ALA A 344 -7.11 11.50 -19.42
CA ALA A 344 -6.08 10.68 -20.06
C ALA A 344 -5.22 11.49 -21.02
N GLN A 345 -5.83 12.28 -21.92
CA GLN A 345 -5.12 13.18 -22.85
C GLN A 345 -4.31 14.27 -22.13
N ARG A 346 -4.69 14.62 -20.90
CA ARG A 346 -3.97 15.58 -20.05
C ARG A 346 -2.88 14.94 -19.18
N GLY A 347 -2.58 13.66 -19.39
CA GLY A 347 -1.43 12.99 -18.77
C GLY A 347 -1.75 12.19 -17.51
N LEU A 348 -3.02 12.04 -17.10
CA LEU A 348 -3.36 11.22 -15.93
C LEU A 348 -3.05 9.72 -16.13
N THR A 349 -2.83 9.28 -17.38
CA THR A 349 -2.36 7.93 -17.71
C THR A 349 -0.88 7.72 -17.48
N VAL A 350 -0.08 8.77 -17.32
CA VAL A 350 1.34 8.67 -17.02
C VAL A 350 1.50 8.37 -15.54
N SER A 351 2.06 7.20 -15.21
CA SER A 351 2.32 6.85 -13.82
C SER A 351 3.48 7.64 -13.24
N ILE A 352 3.54 7.78 -11.91
CA ILE A 352 4.70 8.36 -11.23
C ILE A 352 5.99 7.60 -11.56
N LEU A 353 5.89 6.27 -11.73
CA LEU A 353 7.02 5.43 -12.10
C LEU A 353 7.56 5.78 -13.48
N GLU A 354 6.68 5.90 -14.48
CA GLU A 354 7.04 6.26 -15.85
C GLU A 354 7.69 7.65 -15.89
N ARG A 355 7.04 8.64 -15.27
CA ARG A 355 7.56 10.01 -15.17
C ARG A 355 8.93 10.07 -14.49
N MET A 356 9.14 9.33 -13.41
CA MET A 356 10.43 9.29 -12.71
C MET A 356 11.47 8.45 -13.45
N TYR A 357 11.06 7.42 -14.19
CA TYR A 357 11.95 6.60 -14.99
C TYR A 357 12.54 7.38 -16.17
N GLU A 358 11.77 8.29 -16.76
CA GLU A 358 12.26 9.24 -17.78
C GLU A 358 13.11 10.36 -17.18
N GLY A 359 12.94 10.64 -15.88
CA GLY A 359 13.75 11.60 -15.13
C GLY A 359 15.09 11.06 -14.64
N ASN A 360 15.88 11.93 -14.02
CA ASN A 360 17.21 11.61 -13.46
C ASN A 360 17.15 11.02 -12.04
N PHE A 361 16.15 10.21 -11.73
CA PHE A 361 16.02 9.58 -10.41
C PHE A 361 16.96 8.39 -10.24
N SER A 362 17.38 8.13 -9.00
CA SER A 362 18.13 6.94 -8.64
C SER A 362 17.31 5.69 -8.97
N ARG A 363 17.88 4.78 -9.76
CA ARG A 363 17.19 3.54 -10.15
C ARG A 363 18.11 2.33 -10.18
N VAL A 364 17.54 1.17 -9.86
CA VAL A 364 18.15 -0.13 -10.11
C VAL A 364 17.19 -0.97 -10.97
N GLN A 365 17.74 -1.57 -12.03
CA GLN A 365 16.97 -2.34 -12.99
C GLN A 365 17.30 -3.83 -12.88
N LEU A 366 16.32 -4.65 -12.50
CA LEU A 366 16.44 -6.10 -12.39
C LEU A 366 16.13 -6.76 -13.73
N MET A 367 17.11 -7.47 -14.31
CA MET A 367 17.02 -8.04 -15.67
C MET A 367 17.07 -9.56 -15.73
N GLU A 368 17.42 -10.23 -14.63
CA GLU A 368 17.38 -11.68 -14.54
C GLU A 368 15.97 -12.17 -14.24
N GLN A 369 15.44 -13.06 -15.08
CA GLN A 369 14.06 -13.52 -15.04
C GLN A 369 13.97 -15.00 -14.62
N TYR A 370 13.06 -15.32 -13.69
CA TYR A 370 12.94 -16.64 -13.03
C TYR A 370 11.60 -17.37 -13.25
N ARG A 371 10.69 -16.82 -14.06
CA ARG A 371 9.32 -17.36 -14.24
C ARG A 371 9.07 -17.95 -15.64
N GLY A 372 9.68 -17.40 -16.68
CA GLY A 372 9.37 -17.72 -18.08
C GLY A 372 10.37 -18.71 -18.68
N HIS A 373 9.90 -19.56 -19.59
CA HIS A 373 10.79 -20.37 -20.42
C HIS A 373 11.60 -19.46 -21.36
N PRO A 374 12.91 -19.72 -21.61
CA PRO A 374 13.77 -18.83 -22.40
C PRO A 374 13.20 -18.44 -23.78
N VAL A 375 12.53 -19.36 -24.46
CA VAL A 375 11.88 -19.10 -25.77
C VAL A 375 10.78 -18.03 -25.68
N LEU A 376 9.94 -18.08 -24.64
CA LEU A 376 8.87 -17.10 -24.44
C LEU A 376 9.46 -15.74 -24.07
N LEU A 377 10.54 -15.74 -23.28
CA LEU A 377 11.23 -14.53 -22.86
C LEU A 377 11.98 -13.84 -23.99
N HIS A 378 12.50 -14.60 -24.96
CA HIS A 378 13.19 -14.03 -26.11
C HIS A 378 12.28 -13.05 -26.88
N VAL A 379 11.01 -13.42 -27.11
CA VAL A 379 10.03 -12.56 -27.79
C VAL A 379 9.72 -11.31 -26.96
N ALA A 380 9.44 -11.46 -25.66
CA ALA A 380 9.18 -10.32 -24.80
C ALA A 380 10.40 -9.39 -24.69
N SER A 381 11.60 -9.97 -24.63
CA SER A 381 12.86 -9.22 -24.53
C SER A 381 13.15 -8.42 -25.78
N SER A 382 12.93 -8.99 -26.96
CA SER A 382 13.20 -8.31 -28.22
C SER A 382 12.22 -7.16 -28.48
N LEU A 383 10.94 -7.36 -28.13
CA LEU A 383 9.89 -6.36 -28.38
C LEU A 383 9.92 -5.18 -27.39
N PHE A 384 10.21 -5.43 -26.11
CA PHE A 384 9.98 -4.43 -25.04
C PHE A 384 11.23 -4.02 -24.27
N TYR A 385 12.30 -4.83 -24.33
CA TYR A 385 13.48 -4.67 -23.46
C TYR A 385 14.81 -4.77 -24.22
N GLU A 386 14.85 -4.38 -25.50
CA GLU A 386 16.09 -4.27 -26.28
C GLU A 386 16.99 -5.52 -26.24
N SER A 387 16.40 -6.71 -26.11
CA SER A 387 17.10 -7.99 -25.99
C SER A 387 18.04 -8.11 -24.76
N THR A 388 17.78 -7.34 -23.70
CA THR A 388 18.62 -7.30 -22.48
C THR A 388 18.16 -8.23 -21.35
N LEU A 389 17.05 -8.96 -21.50
CA LEU A 389 16.57 -9.92 -20.49
C LEU A 389 17.42 -11.19 -20.46
N ILE A 390 17.74 -11.66 -19.26
CA ILE A 390 18.60 -12.82 -19.05
C ILE A 390 17.84 -13.90 -18.27
N THR A 391 18.02 -15.16 -18.65
CA THR A 391 17.54 -16.31 -17.86
C THR A 391 18.72 -17.05 -17.22
N PRO A 392 18.62 -17.48 -15.95
CA PRO A 392 19.67 -18.26 -15.28
C PRO A 392 20.02 -19.58 -15.98
N ALA A 393 19.08 -20.18 -16.73
CA ALA A 393 19.29 -21.42 -17.46
C ALA A 393 20.23 -21.27 -18.67
N LEU A 394 20.35 -20.05 -19.23
CA LEU A 394 21.23 -19.75 -20.37
C LEU A 394 22.60 -19.23 -19.93
N SER A 395 22.76 -18.77 -18.69
CA SER A 395 24.04 -18.28 -18.17
C SER A 395 24.97 -19.38 -17.66
N ASN A 396 24.51 -20.64 -17.63
CA ASN A 396 25.28 -21.77 -17.10
C ASN A 396 25.39 -22.91 -18.14
N PRO A 397 26.36 -22.85 -19.08
CA PRO A 397 26.53 -23.87 -20.12
C PRO A 397 26.91 -25.27 -19.59
N LYS A 398 27.18 -25.42 -18.27
CA LYS A 398 27.54 -26.69 -17.63
C LYS A 398 26.36 -27.56 -17.16
N LYS A 399 25.11 -27.12 -17.35
CA LYS A 399 23.90 -27.88 -16.93
C LYS A 399 23.06 -28.43 -18.09
N GLN A 400 23.54 -28.32 -19.33
CA GLN A 400 22.83 -28.81 -20.53
C GLN A 400 23.44 -30.09 -21.13
N SER A 401 24.36 -30.76 -20.43
CA SER A 401 24.93 -32.07 -20.84
C SER A 401 24.29 -33.22 -20.08
#